data_AF-A0A7X8AX67-F1
#
_entry.id   AF-A0A7X8AX67-F1
#
_cell.length_a   1.000
_cell.length_b   1.000
_cell.length_c   1.000
_cell.angle_alpha   90.00
_cell.angle_beta   90.00
_cell.angle_gamma   90.00
#
_symmetry.space_group_name_H-M   'P 1'
#
loop_
_entity.id
_entity.type
_entity.pdbx_description
1 polymer ?
#
loop_
_entity_poly.entity_id
_entity_poly.type
_entity_poly.pdbx_seq_one_letter_code
_entity_poly.pdbx_strand_id
1 'polypeptide(L)'
;EIVGKNLKEFTFTIGLGNFYPDILQVSRSYYEAKEAIRIGKLIWGHDGVYHYDDLETYNILMQCSNEKNLKRFVSRKLGELIKHDRLNKSNLVETLKVYLEMDCNIKATADELFIHPKTVVYRRNQIEEILNVSLSDVEAKFSLFMALKIKDIHGFKSIDDE
;
A
#
# COMPACT_ATOMS: atom_id res chain seq x y z
N GLU A 1 10.03 28.13 -8.07
CA GLU A 1 10.65 28.49 -9.37
C GLU A 1 12.19 28.36 -9.44
N ILE A 2 12.92 28.16 -8.34
CA ILE A 2 14.39 28.35 -8.31
C ILE A 2 15.23 27.18 -8.90
N VAL A 3 14.67 25.99 -9.17
CA VAL A 3 15.50 24.79 -9.45
C VAL A 3 15.47 24.29 -10.91
N GLY A 4 14.64 24.86 -11.80
CA GLY A 4 14.26 24.16 -13.04
C GLY A 4 15.15 24.27 -14.29
N LYS A 5 16.06 25.26 -14.41
CA LYS A 5 16.67 25.56 -15.74
C LYS A 5 17.97 24.82 -16.09
N ASN A 6 18.71 24.26 -15.12
CA ASN A 6 20.05 23.69 -15.37
C ASN A 6 20.28 22.25 -14.85
N LEU A 7 19.25 21.55 -14.34
CA LEU A 7 19.38 20.22 -13.71
C LEU A 7 18.64 19.14 -14.50
N LYS A 8 18.91 19.00 -15.80
CA LYS A 8 18.20 18.04 -16.67
C LYS A 8 18.41 16.55 -16.30
N GLU A 9 19.29 16.25 -15.34
CA GLU A 9 19.64 14.87 -14.94
C GLU A 9 19.50 14.60 -13.42
N PHE A 10 18.96 15.52 -12.62
CA PHE A 10 18.79 15.30 -11.17
C PHE A 10 17.32 15.16 -10.80
N THR A 11 16.96 13.99 -10.26
CA THR A 11 15.68 13.76 -9.57
C THR A 11 15.82 14.09 -8.09
N PHE A 12 14.78 14.63 -7.48
CA PHE A 12 14.79 14.98 -6.06
C PHE A 12 13.68 14.24 -5.31
N THR A 13 14.00 13.71 -4.15
CA THR A 13 12.99 13.23 -3.20
C THR A 13 12.89 14.21 -2.05
N ILE A 14 11.67 14.67 -1.76
CA ILE A 14 11.38 15.61 -0.70
C ILE A 14 10.53 14.91 0.35
N GLY A 15 10.93 14.98 1.62
CA GLY A 15 10.10 14.56 2.74
C GLY A 15 9.63 15.76 3.53
N LEU A 16 8.36 15.74 3.92
CA LEU A 16 7.72 16.76 4.72
C LEU A 16 7.36 16.14 6.07
N GLY A 17 7.89 16.72 7.15
CA GLY A 17 7.45 16.42 8.50
C GLY A 17 6.23 17.25 8.86
N ASN A 18 5.60 16.93 9.98
CA ASN A 18 4.38 17.60 10.37
C ASN A 18 4.64 19.01 10.90
N PHE A 19 3.61 19.84 10.82
CA PHE A 19 3.63 21.16 11.44
C PHE A 19 3.46 21.05 12.96
N TYR A 20 4.35 21.71 13.69
CA TYR A 20 4.24 21.87 15.13
C TYR A 20 4.32 23.37 15.49
N PRO A 21 3.41 23.88 16.34
CA PRO A 21 3.42 25.28 16.74
C PRO A 21 4.56 25.64 17.71
N ASP A 22 5.14 24.65 18.39
CA ASP A 22 6.24 24.82 19.34
C ASP A 22 7.60 24.60 18.67
N ILE A 23 8.50 25.58 18.81
CA ILE A 23 9.87 25.54 18.27
C ILE A 23 10.68 24.36 18.81
N LEU A 24 10.38 23.87 20.02
CA LEU A 24 11.06 22.71 20.60
C LEU A 24 10.79 21.41 19.82
N GLN A 25 9.75 21.39 18.98
CA GLN A 25 9.37 20.24 18.15
C GLN A 25 10.00 20.26 16.75
N VAL A 26 10.86 21.23 16.42
CA VAL A 26 11.56 21.27 15.12
C VAL A 26 12.40 20.01 14.88
N SER A 27 13.03 19.47 15.93
CA SER A 27 13.78 18.21 15.85
C SER A 27 12.89 17.03 15.45
N ARG A 28 11.66 17.00 15.96
CA ARG A 28 10.64 16.01 15.63
C ARG A 28 10.17 16.14 14.18
N SER A 29 9.79 17.34 13.74
CA SER A 29 9.40 17.59 12.34
C SER A 29 10.53 17.21 11.37
N TYR A 30 11.78 17.50 11.72
CA TYR A 30 12.94 17.09 10.93
C TYR A 30 13.11 15.56 10.87
N TYR A 31 12.92 14.85 11.99
CA TYR A 31 12.94 13.39 12.01
C TYR A 31 11.85 12.80 11.11
N GLU A 32 10.62 13.32 11.23
CA GLU A 32 9.48 12.93 10.40
C GLU A 32 9.74 13.17 8.91
N ALA A 33 10.32 14.31 8.54
CA ALA A 33 10.72 14.58 7.15
C ALA A 33 11.73 13.54 6.63
N LYS A 34 12.71 13.13 7.44
CA LYS A 34 13.67 12.08 7.07
C LYS A 34 13.00 10.72 6.91
N GLU A 35 12.10 10.37 7.82
CA GLU A 35 11.32 9.14 7.71
C GLU A 35 10.42 9.17 6.47
N ALA A 36 9.79 10.31 6.16
CA ALA A 36 8.98 10.46 4.96
C ALA A 36 9.78 10.17 3.67
N ILE A 37 11.04 10.62 3.59
CA ILE A 37 11.95 10.25 2.48
C ILE A 37 12.21 8.74 2.48
N ARG A 38 12.58 8.16 3.63
CA ARG A 38 12.95 6.74 3.73
C ARG A 38 11.79 5.83 3.33
N ILE A 39 10.62 6.07 3.90
CA ILE A 39 9.42 5.24 3.73
C ILE A 39 8.79 5.51 2.36
N GLY A 40 8.65 6.77 1.97
CA GLY A 40 8.07 7.14 0.68
C GLY A 40 8.86 6.56 -0.50
N LYS A 41 10.20 6.54 -0.41
CA LYS A 41 11.04 5.84 -1.39
C LYS A 41 10.74 4.36 -1.49
N LEU A 42 10.48 3.74 -0.36
CA LEU A 42 10.18 2.32 -0.30
C LEU A 42 8.78 2.02 -0.83
N ILE A 43 7.81 2.93 -0.81
CA ILE A 43 6.43 2.64 -1.24
C ILE A 43 6.12 3.14 -2.65
N TRP A 44 6.64 4.32 -3.00
CA TRP A 44 6.32 5.00 -4.26
C TRP A 44 7.55 5.30 -5.12
N GLY A 45 8.76 4.95 -4.67
CA GLY A 45 9.98 5.08 -5.45
C GLY A 45 10.69 6.42 -5.31
N HIS A 46 11.55 6.76 -6.27
CA HIS A 46 12.29 8.02 -6.27
C HIS A 46 11.49 9.15 -6.93
N ASP A 47 11.99 10.39 -6.83
CA ASP A 47 11.42 11.57 -7.52
C ASP A 47 10.00 11.97 -7.06
N GLY A 48 9.71 11.85 -5.77
CA GLY A 48 8.43 12.23 -5.17
C GLY A 48 8.54 13.19 -3.98
N VAL A 49 7.40 13.78 -3.65
CA VAL A 49 7.18 14.52 -2.41
C VAL A 49 6.33 13.66 -1.48
N TYR A 50 6.81 13.42 -0.28
CA TYR A 50 6.16 12.52 0.68
C TYR A 50 5.91 13.24 1.99
N HIS A 51 4.66 13.24 2.46
CA HIS A 51 4.31 13.78 3.77
C HIS A 51 4.34 12.67 4.82
N TYR A 52 4.81 12.98 6.03
CA TYR A 52 4.90 12.01 7.10
C TYR A 52 3.52 11.51 7.55
N ASP A 53 2.51 12.39 7.63
CA ASP A 53 1.11 11.99 7.93
C ASP A 53 0.58 10.89 6.99
N ASP A 54 0.94 10.92 5.70
CA ASP A 54 0.51 9.88 4.74
C ASP A 54 1.21 8.53 4.98
N LEU A 55 2.29 8.54 5.77
CA LEU A 55 3.23 7.45 5.96
C LEU A 55 3.24 6.87 7.37
N GLU A 56 2.55 7.49 8.32
CA GLU A 56 2.57 7.10 9.73
C GLU A 56 2.17 5.63 9.92
N THR A 57 1.13 5.17 9.22
CA THR A 57 0.68 3.77 9.28
C THR A 57 1.77 2.81 8.79
N TYR A 58 2.45 3.15 7.69
CA TYR A 58 3.55 2.33 7.15
C TYR A 58 4.77 2.34 8.08
N ASN A 59 5.04 3.47 8.75
CA ASN A 59 6.11 3.57 9.74
C ASN A 59 5.87 2.61 10.91
N ILE A 60 4.66 2.62 11.47
CA ILE A 60 4.27 1.72 12.56
C ILE A 60 4.41 0.25 12.12
N LEU A 61 3.88 -0.12 10.94
CA LEU A 61 3.98 -1.48 10.43
C LEU A 61 5.44 -1.97 10.31
N MET A 62 6.35 -1.11 9.86
CA MET A 62 7.77 -1.45 9.75
C MET A 62 8.50 -1.51 11.09
N GLN A 63 8.02 -0.81 12.12
CA GLN A 63 8.58 -0.89 13.47
C GLN A 63 8.10 -2.13 14.22
N CYS A 64 6.87 -2.59 13.94
CA CYS A 64 6.26 -3.73 14.63
C CYS A 64 6.84 -5.09 14.23
N SER A 65 7.53 -5.21 13.09
CA SER A 65 8.09 -6.50 12.67
C SER A 65 9.28 -6.39 11.72
N ASN A 66 10.05 -7.47 11.63
CA ASN A 66 11.13 -7.58 10.65
C ASN A 66 10.60 -8.00 9.27
N GLU A 67 11.43 -7.77 8.24
CA GLU A 67 11.10 -8.05 6.84
C GLU A 67 10.64 -9.50 6.62
N LYS A 68 11.31 -10.48 7.23
CA LYS A 68 10.96 -11.91 7.08
C LYS A 68 9.56 -12.23 7.57
N ASN A 69 9.17 -11.67 8.72
CA ASN A 69 7.84 -11.87 9.28
C ASN A 69 6.76 -11.20 8.43
N LEU A 70 7.04 -9.99 7.91
CA LEU A 70 6.14 -9.27 7.00
C LEU A 70 5.93 -10.04 5.69
N LYS A 71 7.01 -10.55 5.06
CA LYS A 71 6.93 -11.43 3.87
C LYS A 71 6.05 -12.65 4.12
N ARG A 72 6.28 -13.34 5.25
CA ARG A 72 5.49 -14.52 5.62
C ARG A 72 4.02 -14.18 5.85
N PHE A 73 3.73 -13.01 6.41
CA PHE A 73 2.36 -12.55 6.60
C PHE A 73 1.65 -12.33 5.26
N VAL A 74 2.28 -11.60 4.32
CA VAL A 74 1.75 -11.38 2.98
C VAL A 74 1.52 -12.70 2.25
N SER A 75 2.53 -13.59 2.24
CA SER A 75 2.43 -14.91 1.62
C SER A 75 1.26 -15.73 2.17
N ARG A 76 1.07 -15.75 3.50
CA ARG A 76 -0.05 -16.47 4.12
C ARG A 76 -1.42 -15.87 3.83
N LYS A 77 -1.51 -14.56 3.64
CA LYS A 77 -2.79 -13.84 3.51
C LYS A 77 -3.22 -13.64 2.06
N LEU A 78 -2.27 -13.45 1.15
CA LEU A 78 -2.52 -13.10 -0.25
C LEU A 78 -1.86 -14.07 -1.23
N GLY A 79 -1.02 -15.01 -0.79
CA GLY A 79 -0.21 -15.87 -1.67
C GLY A 79 -1.03 -16.65 -2.70
N GLU A 80 -2.11 -17.32 -2.26
CA GLU A 80 -2.99 -18.05 -3.18
C GLU A 80 -3.70 -17.13 -4.18
N LEU A 81 -4.08 -15.91 -3.76
CA LEU A 81 -4.70 -14.93 -4.65
C LEU A 81 -3.72 -14.38 -5.67
N ILE A 82 -2.48 -14.07 -5.26
CA ILE A 82 -1.39 -13.63 -6.14
C ILE A 82 -1.07 -14.73 -7.17
N LYS A 83 -0.95 -15.98 -6.71
CA LYS A 83 -0.71 -17.14 -7.58
C LYS A 83 -1.85 -17.33 -8.58
N HIS A 84 -3.10 -17.21 -8.13
CA HIS A 84 -4.26 -17.29 -9.01
C HIS A 84 -4.23 -16.20 -10.09
N ASP A 85 -3.94 -14.95 -9.72
CA ASP A 85 -3.82 -13.84 -10.67
C ASP A 85 -2.71 -14.07 -11.69
N ARG A 86 -1.56 -14.59 -11.28
CA ARG A 86 -0.46 -14.92 -12.18
C ARG A 86 -0.85 -16.00 -13.20
N LEU A 87 -1.59 -17.02 -12.77
CA LEU A 87 -2.00 -18.13 -13.64
C LEU A 87 -3.15 -17.74 -14.58
N ASN A 88 -4.10 -16.94 -14.10
CA ASN A 88 -5.37 -16.69 -14.79
C ASN A 88 -5.52 -15.27 -15.35
N LYS A 89 -4.57 -14.36 -15.09
CA LYS A 89 -4.62 -12.93 -15.47
C LYS A 89 -5.91 -12.25 -15.02
N SER A 90 -6.36 -12.55 -13.79
CA SER A 90 -7.69 -12.19 -13.30
C SER A 90 -7.79 -10.81 -12.61
N ASN A 91 -6.68 -10.21 -12.21
CA ASN A 91 -6.59 -8.93 -11.46
C ASN A 91 -7.47 -8.89 -10.19
N LEU A 92 -7.56 -10.00 -9.47
CA LEU A 92 -8.29 -10.11 -8.21
C LEU A 92 -7.59 -9.42 -7.04
N VAL A 93 -6.25 -9.41 -7.00
CA VAL A 93 -5.48 -8.68 -5.97
C VAL A 93 -5.76 -7.18 -6.06
N GLU A 94 -5.74 -6.64 -7.29
CA GLU A 94 -6.12 -5.25 -7.56
C GLU A 94 -7.58 -4.98 -7.19
N THR A 95 -8.49 -5.90 -7.57
CA THR A 95 -9.90 -5.78 -7.21
C THR A 95 -10.11 -5.77 -5.70
N LEU A 96 -9.43 -6.64 -4.95
CA LEU A 96 -9.49 -6.68 -3.49
C LEU A 96 -8.99 -5.37 -2.88
N LYS A 97 -7.89 -4.83 -3.40
CA LYS A 97 -7.33 -3.55 -2.94
C LYS A 97 -8.33 -2.42 -3.11
N VAL A 98 -8.82 -2.20 -4.33
CA VAL A 98 -9.78 -1.12 -4.60
C VAL A 98 -11.08 -1.33 -3.82
N TYR A 99 -11.55 -2.58 -3.71
CA TYR A 99 -12.75 -2.88 -2.92
C TYR A 99 -12.61 -2.48 -1.46
N LEU A 100 -11.46 -2.75 -0.83
CA LEU A 100 -11.21 -2.37 0.56
C LEU A 100 -10.98 -0.85 0.71
N GLU A 101 -10.34 -0.20 -0.26
CA GLU A 101 -10.12 1.26 -0.26
C GLU A 101 -11.42 2.03 -0.48
N MET A 102 -12.39 1.46 -1.18
CA MET A 102 -13.73 2.02 -1.41
C MET A 102 -14.75 1.60 -0.33
N ASP A 103 -14.31 1.36 0.90
CA ASP A 103 -15.16 0.96 2.04
C ASP A 103 -16.05 -0.26 1.76
N CYS A 104 -15.57 -1.24 0.99
CA CYS A 104 -16.32 -2.41 0.56
C CYS A 104 -17.58 -2.07 -0.29
N ASN A 105 -17.61 -0.88 -0.90
CA ASN A 105 -18.72 -0.43 -1.72
C ASN A 105 -18.60 -0.94 -3.15
N ILE A 106 -19.50 -1.84 -3.54
CA ILE A 106 -19.53 -2.46 -4.87
C ILE A 106 -19.61 -1.42 -6.00
N LYS A 107 -20.42 -0.36 -5.85
CA LYS A 107 -20.59 0.64 -6.91
C LYS A 107 -19.33 1.49 -7.07
N ALA A 108 -18.82 2.05 -5.96
CA ALA A 108 -17.60 2.85 -5.99
C ALA A 108 -16.39 2.03 -6.51
N THR A 109 -16.29 0.76 -6.11
CA THR A 109 -15.26 -0.16 -6.63
C THR A 109 -15.39 -0.39 -8.15
N ALA A 110 -16.62 -0.53 -8.64
CA ALA A 110 -16.90 -0.74 -10.05
C ALA A 110 -16.52 0.49 -10.88
N ASP A 111 -16.83 1.68 -10.37
CA ASP A 111 -16.50 2.95 -10.99
C ASP A 111 -14.98 3.17 -11.04
N GLU A 112 -14.26 2.92 -9.93
CA GLU A 112 -12.80 3.06 -9.84
C GLU A 112 -12.06 2.06 -10.75
N LEU A 113 -12.56 0.82 -10.88
CA LEU A 113 -11.97 -0.20 -11.73
C LEU A 113 -12.47 -0.14 -13.19
N PHE A 114 -13.40 0.77 -13.52
CA PHE A 114 -14.05 0.85 -14.83
C PHE A 114 -14.68 -0.48 -15.30
N ILE A 115 -15.34 -1.21 -14.39
CA ILE A 115 -16.02 -2.48 -14.67
C ILE A 115 -17.47 -2.46 -14.23
N HIS A 116 -18.25 -3.45 -14.65
CA HIS A 116 -19.65 -3.56 -14.24
C HIS A 116 -19.78 -4.01 -12.76
N PRO A 117 -20.73 -3.47 -11.96
CA PRO A 117 -20.93 -3.87 -10.55
C PRO A 117 -21.10 -5.38 -10.30
N LYS A 118 -21.77 -6.08 -11.22
CA LYS A 118 -21.87 -7.56 -11.17
C LYS A 118 -20.52 -8.25 -11.24
N THR A 119 -19.56 -7.70 -11.98
CA THR A 119 -18.20 -8.23 -12.07
C THR A 119 -17.46 -8.07 -10.74
N VAL A 120 -17.66 -6.95 -10.04
CA VAL A 120 -17.12 -6.77 -8.67
C VAL A 120 -17.68 -7.82 -7.72
N VAL A 121 -19.00 -8.06 -7.74
CA VAL A 121 -19.63 -9.11 -6.90
C VAL A 121 -19.03 -10.49 -7.20
N TYR A 122 -18.90 -10.84 -8.47
CA TYR A 122 -18.31 -12.10 -8.90
C TYR A 122 -16.87 -12.24 -8.41
N ARG A 123 -16.02 -11.22 -8.64
CA ARG A 123 -14.62 -11.21 -8.21
C ARG A 123 -14.50 -11.26 -6.69
N ARG A 124 -15.35 -10.56 -5.95
CA ARG A 124 -15.40 -10.61 -4.48
C ARG A 124 -15.65 -12.02 -3.98
N ASN A 125 -16.67 -12.70 -4.52
CA ASN A 125 -16.98 -14.07 -4.13
C ASN A 125 -15.82 -15.02 -4.48
N GLN A 126 -15.20 -14.84 -5.65
CA GLN A 126 -14.03 -15.62 -6.06
C GLN A 126 -12.83 -15.40 -5.11
N ILE A 127 -12.61 -14.16 -4.65
CA ILE A 127 -11.59 -13.84 -3.64
C ILE A 127 -11.87 -14.56 -2.32
N GLU A 128 -13.12 -14.50 -1.83
CA GLU A 128 -13.54 -15.19 -0.60
C GLU A 128 -13.33 -16.71 -0.68
N GLU A 129 -13.64 -17.31 -1.84
CA GLU A 129 -13.41 -18.74 -2.12
C GLU A 129 -11.92 -19.10 -2.15
N ILE A 130 -11.11 -18.35 -2.90
CA ILE A 130 -9.66 -18.61 -3.05
C ILE A 130 -8.94 -18.49 -1.70
N LEU A 131 -9.27 -17.45 -0.93
CA LEU A 131 -8.62 -17.19 0.35
C LEU A 131 -9.26 -17.94 1.51
N ASN A 132 -10.42 -18.58 1.30
CA ASN A 132 -11.23 -19.22 2.33
C ASN A 132 -11.50 -18.27 3.51
N VAL A 133 -11.99 -17.07 3.20
CA VAL A 133 -12.29 -15.99 4.16
C VAL A 133 -13.64 -15.37 3.87
N SER A 134 -14.21 -14.67 4.86
CA SER A 134 -15.36 -13.81 4.65
C SER A 134 -14.94 -12.35 4.66
N LEU A 135 -15.20 -11.61 3.58
CA LEU A 135 -15.03 -10.16 3.52
C LEU A 135 -16.14 -9.39 4.26
N SER A 136 -17.08 -10.10 4.89
CA SER A 136 -17.99 -9.53 5.88
C SER A 136 -17.36 -9.48 7.28
N ASP A 137 -16.35 -10.31 7.56
CA ASP A 137 -15.61 -10.29 8.81
C ASP A 137 -14.62 -9.12 8.87
N VAL A 138 -14.65 -8.39 9.97
CA VAL A 138 -13.82 -7.20 10.17
C VAL A 138 -12.35 -7.59 10.31
N GLU A 139 -12.06 -8.68 11.01
CA GLU A 139 -10.68 -9.14 11.23
C GLU A 139 -10.06 -9.65 9.92
N ALA A 140 -10.83 -10.42 9.14
CA ALA A 140 -10.42 -10.82 7.79
C ALA A 140 -10.08 -9.61 6.92
N LYS A 141 -10.98 -8.63 6.82
CA LYS A 141 -10.74 -7.38 6.05
C LYS A 141 -9.50 -6.64 6.51
N PHE A 142 -9.36 -6.43 7.82
CA PHE A 142 -8.20 -5.74 8.39
C PHE A 142 -6.90 -6.46 8.04
N SER A 143 -6.85 -7.78 8.25
CA SER A 143 -5.65 -8.57 7.98
C SER A 143 -5.27 -8.59 6.49
N LEU A 144 -6.25 -8.60 5.58
CA LEU A 144 -6.03 -8.51 4.14
C LEU A 144 -5.58 -7.11 3.71
N PHE A 145 -6.20 -6.06 4.24
CA PHE A 145 -5.80 -4.69 3.94
C PHE A 145 -4.38 -4.41 4.43
N MET A 146 -4.03 -4.87 5.62
CA MET A 146 -2.66 -4.81 6.13
C MET A 146 -1.70 -5.57 5.22
N ALA A 147 -2.05 -6.77 4.76
CA ALA A 147 -1.22 -7.54 3.84
C ALA A 147 -1.00 -6.80 2.51
N LEU A 148 -2.02 -6.11 1.98
CA LEU A 148 -1.91 -5.28 0.78
C LEU A 148 -0.97 -4.08 1.01
N LYS A 149 -1.12 -3.36 2.14
CA LYS A 149 -0.24 -2.24 2.50
C LYS A 149 1.22 -2.70 2.65
N ILE A 150 1.44 -3.87 3.25
CA ILE A 150 2.79 -4.45 3.35
C ILE A 150 3.32 -4.83 1.96
N LYS A 151 2.50 -5.40 1.07
CA LYS A 151 2.91 -5.76 -0.31
C LYS A 151 3.36 -4.53 -1.11
N ASP A 152 2.71 -3.39 -0.93
CA ASP A 152 3.02 -2.14 -1.66
C ASP A 152 4.42 -1.59 -1.35
N ILE A 153 4.98 -1.94 -0.19
CA ILE A 153 6.34 -1.59 0.19
C ILE A 153 7.32 -2.36 -0.74
N HIS A 154 8.03 -1.67 -1.63
CA HIS A 154 8.88 -2.18 -2.73
C HIS A 154 9.94 -3.21 -2.30
N GLY A 155 10.38 -3.22 -1.04
CA GLY A 155 11.25 -4.28 -0.50
C GLY A 155 10.62 -5.68 -0.48
N PHE A 156 9.30 -5.77 -0.65
CA PHE A 156 8.52 -7.00 -0.65
C PHE A 156 8.01 -7.44 -2.03
N LYS A 157 8.27 -6.65 -3.09
CA LYS A 157 7.87 -7.01 -4.47
C LYS A 157 8.54 -8.29 -4.98
N SER A 158 9.59 -8.78 -4.32
CA SER A 158 10.25 -10.07 -4.64
C SER A 158 9.41 -11.32 -4.34
N ILE A 159 8.19 -11.20 -3.80
CA ILE A 159 7.25 -12.34 -3.69
C ILE A 159 6.77 -12.79 -5.08
N ASP A 160 6.86 -11.91 -6.08
CA ASP A 160 6.44 -12.19 -7.45
C ASP A 160 7.50 -13.02 -8.24
N ASP A 161 8.71 -13.21 -7.69
CA ASP A 161 9.89 -13.82 -8.37
C ASP A 161 10.28 -15.24 -7.90
N GLU A 162 9.56 -15.85 -6.94
CA GLU A 162 9.72 -17.26 -6.55
C GLU A 162 8.50 -18.12 -6.97
#